data_AF-A0A7X3QHM9-F1
#
_entry.id   AF-A0A7X3QHM9-F1
#
_cell.length_a   1.000
_cell.length_b   1.000
_cell.length_c   1.000
_cell.angle_alpha   90.00
_cell.angle_beta   90.00
_cell.angle_gamma   90.00
#
_symmetry.space_group_name_H-M   'P 1'
#
loop_
_entity.id
_entity.type
_entity.pdbx_description
1 polymer ?
#
loop_
_entity_poly.entity_id
_entity_poly.type
_entity_poly.pdbx_seq_one_letter_code
_entity_poly.pdbx_strand_id
1 'polypeptide(L)'
;MSEEMGIFEVMYNCRAMRRIKPDPVPEELLLKLADAGNHAPTGSNVQNVRWVIVRDPETKRQLAEENRKHLTAFMAADTVEELPHHPKAKRDRMREAVIWQIEHMHEIPALVIGCLEFSEVQADPTRAGGGGYVWPAVQNVLLAARALGL
;
A
#
# COMPACT_ATOMS: atom_id res chain seq x y z
N MET A 1 -17.14 -4.26 23.93
CA MET A 1 -15.83 -4.71 23.41
C MET A 1 -16.07 -5.01 21.94
N SER A 2 -15.49 -4.23 21.02
CA SER A 2 -15.63 -4.56 19.60
C SER A 2 -14.98 -5.94 19.39
N GLU A 3 -15.68 -6.86 18.75
CA GLU A 3 -15.10 -8.13 18.31
C GLU A 3 -14.00 -7.79 17.29
N GLU A 4 -12.76 -7.66 17.74
CA GLU A 4 -11.62 -7.58 16.84
C GLU A 4 -11.60 -8.84 15.98
N MET A 5 -11.53 -8.67 14.66
CA MET A 5 -11.45 -9.78 13.71
C MET A 5 -10.31 -10.70 14.12
N GLY A 6 -10.54 -12.02 14.08
CA GLY A 6 -9.49 -12.99 14.35
C GLY A 6 -8.36 -12.86 13.33
N ILE A 7 -7.10 -13.13 13.74
CA ILE A 7 -5.93 -12.93 12.87
C ILE A 7 -6.05 -13.62 11.49
N PHE A 8 -6.57 -14.85 11.46
CA PHE A 8 -6.78 -15.56 10.19
C PHE A 8 -7.90 -14.94 9.35
N GLU A 9 -8.94 -14.41 9.98
CA GLU A 9 -10.01 -13.71 9.29
C GLU A 9 -9.49 -12.43 8.62
N VAL A 10 -8.65 -11.67 9.33
CA VAL A 10 -7.96 -10.49 8.81
C VAL A 10 -7.09 -10.89 7.62
N MET A 11 -6.20 -11.87 7.78
CA MET A 11 -5.27 -12.30 6.75
C MET A 11 -5.97 -12.81 5.49
N TYR A 12 -7.05 -13.58 5.63
CA TYR A 12 -7.76 -14.17 4.48
C TYR A 12 -8.66 -13.17 3.75
N ASN A 13 -9.05 -12.07 4.40
CA ASN A 13 -9.90 -11.04 3.81
C ASN A 13 -9.17 -9.75 3.43
N CYS A 14 -7.90 -9.60 3.84
CA CYS A 14 -7.04 -8.49 3.44
C CYS A 14 -6.68 -8.60 1.96
N ARG A 15 -7.49 -7.96 1.11
CA ARG A 15 -7.34 -7.93 -0.35
C ARG A 15 -6.80 -6.58 -0.80
N ALA A 16 -6.21 -6.53 -1.99
CA ALA A 16 -5.84 -5.27 -2.64
C ALA A 16 -7.10 -4.50 -3.08
N MET A 17 -7.72 -3.79 -2.16
CA MET A 17 -8.90 -2.97 -2.40
C MET A 17 -8.52 -1.75 -3.23
N ARG A 18 -9.20 -1.57 -4.37
CA ARG A 18 -8.90 -0.48 -5.33
C ARG A 18 -9.90 0.66 -5.29
N ARG A 19 -11.07 0.42 -4.71
CA ARG A 19 -12.16 1.39 -4.53
C ARG A 19 -12.27 1.70 -3.04
N ILE A 20 -11.74 2.83 -2.64
CA ILE A 20 -11.68 3.27 -1.24
C ILE A 20 -12.65 4.45 -1.09
N LYS A 21 -13.42 4.47 -0.01
CA LYS A 21 -14.33 5.59 0.25
C LYS A 21 -13.54 6.83 0.68
N PRO A 22 -14.02 8.04 0.39
CA PRO A 22 -13.35 9.29 0.77
C PRO A 22 -13.55 9.67 2.25
N ASP A 23 -14.25 8.84 3.04
CA ASP A 23 -14.51 9.08 4.46
C ASP A 23 -13.18 9.34 5.21
N PRO A 24 -13.05 10.47 5.93
CA PRO A 24 -11.81 10.80 6.62
C PRO A 24 -11.49 9.77 7.69
N VAL A 25 -10.21 9.38 7.76
CA VAL A 25 -9.71 8.44 8.77
C VAL A 25 -9.16 9.24 9.96
N PRO A 26 -9.61 8.96 11.20
CA PRO A 26 -9.07 9.60 12.39
C PRO A 26 -7.57 9.45 12.52
N GLU A 27 -6.90 10.48 13.03
CA GLU A 27 -5.44 10.54 13.11
C GLU A 27 -4.87 9.43 14.00
N GLU A 28 -5.54 9.13 15.10
CA GLU A 28 -5.16 8.09 16.04
C GLU A 28 -5.13 6.70 15.37
N LEU A 29 -6.00 6.44 14.39
CA LEU A 29 -5.98 5.19 13.65
C LEU A 29 -4.77 5.16 12.70
N LEU A 30 -4.49 6.26 11.99
CA LEU A 30 -3.33 6.35 11.09
C LEU A 30 -2.00 6.18 11.85
N LEU A 31 -1.89 6.74 13.06
CA LEU A 31 -0.75 6.52 13.94
C LEU A 31 -0.67 5.08 14.44
N LYS A 32 -1.81 4.46 14.79
CA LYS A 32 -1.88 3.03 15.15
C LYS A 32 -1.44 2.11 14.01
N LEU A 33 -1.73 2.48 12.75
CA LEU A 33 -1.22 1.75 11.58
C LEU A 33 0.31 1.83 11.49
N ALA A 34 0.87 3.03 11.60
CA ALA A 34 2.33 3.21 11.58
C ALA A 34 3.01 2.45 12.72
N ASP A 35 2.43 2.47 13.92
CA ASP A 35 2.91 1.71 15.07
C ASP A 35 2.90 0.19 14.82
N ALA A 36 1.82 -0.36 14.25
CA ALA A 36 1.79 -1.77 13.84
C ALA A 36 2.88 -2.11 12.83
N GLY A 37 3.15 -1.19 11.90
CA GLY A 37 4.27 -1.29 10.96
C GLY A 37 5.64 -1.37 11.65
N ASN A 38 5.85 -0.59 12.71
CA ASN A 38 7.11 -0.56 13.48
C ASN A 38 7.40 -1.87 14.23
N HIS A 39 6.38 -2.69 14.49
CA HIS A 39 6.54 -4.00 15.14
C HIS A 39 7.03 -5.10 14.18
N ALA A 40 7.28 -4.78 12.91
CA ALA A 40 7.85 -5.73 11.97
C ALA A 40 9.36 -5.95 12.19
N PRO A 41 9.87 -7.17 11.93
CA PRO A 41 11.29 -7.45 12.05
C PRO A 41 12.11 -6.72 10.98
N THR A 42 13.29 -6.24 11.36
CA THR A 42 14.27 -5.64 10.43
C THR A 42 15.65 -6.29 10.62
N GLY A 43 16.46 -6.33 9.56
CA GLY A 43 17.81 -6.88 9.63
C GLY A 43 18.63 -6.18 10.71
N SER A 44 19.24 -6.95 11.61
CA SER A 44 19.95 -6.42 12.78
C SER A 44 19.15 -5.44 13.65
N ASN A 45 17.81 -5.49 13.57
CA ASN A 45 16.88 -4.60 14.28
C ASN A 45 17.11 -3.09 14.04
N VAL A 46 17.56 -2.70 12.85
CA VAL A 46 17.88 -1.30 12.52
C VAL A 46 16.67 -0.35 12.53
N GLN A 47 15.45 -0.86 12.37
CA GLN A 47 14.20 -0.08 12.44
C GLN A 47 14.22 1.21 11.59
N ASN A 48 14.75 1.11 10.38
CA ASN A 48 14.96 2.24 9.47
C ASN A 48 13.75 2.50 8.54
N VAL A 49 12.58 1.93 8.84
CA VAL A 49 11.34 2.26 8.13
C VAL A 49 10.82 3.60 8.66
N ARG A 50 10.39 4.46 7.75
CA ARG A 50 9.75 5.74 8.04
C ARG A 50 8.39 5.77 7.36
N TRP A 51 7.40 6.32 8.04
CA TRP A 51 6.03 6.42 7.53
C TRP A 51 5.72 7.87 7.19
N VAL A 52 5.36 8.11 5.93
CA VAL A 52 4.84 9.41 5.48
C VAL A 52 3.34 9.25 5.25
N ILE A 53 2.54 9.97 6.04
CA ILE A 53 1.08 9.95 5.94
C ILE A 53 0.63 11.23 5.25
N VAL A 54 0.16 11.11 4.01
CA VAL A 54 -0.28 12.25 3.20
C VAL A 54 -1.81 12.36 3.24
N ARG A 55 -2.30 13.43 3.85
CA ARG A 55 -3.73 13.80 3.88
C ARG A 55 -4.04 15.08 3.12
N ASP A 56 -3.04 15.92 2.90
CA ASP A 56 -3.18 17.20 2.19
C ASP A 56 -3.75 16.99 0.78
N PRO A 57 -4.90 17.60 0.42
CA PRO A 57 -5.55 17.38 -0.86
C PRO A 57 -4.66 17.69 -2.07
N GLU A 58 -3.89 18.77 -2.01
CA GLU A 58 -3.04 19.19 -3.14
C GLU A 58 -1.86 18.23 -3.33
N THR A 59 -1.20 17.83 -2.24
CA THR A 59 -0.14 16.82 -2.28
C THR A 59 -0.66 15.48 -2.79
N LYS A 60 -1.84 15.03 -2.36
CA LYS A 60 -2.47 13.81 -2.91
C LYS A 60 -2.78 13.95 -4.39
N ARG A 61 -3.23 15.12 -4.86
CA ARG A 61 -3.50 15.39 -6.28
C ARG A 61 -2.22 15.26 -7.12
N GLN A 62 -1.11 15.84 -6.66
CA GLN A 62 0.19 15.76 -7.32
C GLN A 62 0.70 14.31 -7.37
N LEU A 63 0.61 13.57 -6.26
CA LEU A 63 0.99 12.16 -6.22
C LEU A 63 0.12 11.30 -7.14
N ALA A 64 -1.18 11.58 -7.24
CA ALA A 64 -2.09 10.88 -8.14
C ALA A 64 -1.77 11.17 -9.61
N GLU A 65 -1.35 12.38 -9.95
CA GLU A 65 -0.92 12.75 -11.30
C GLU A 65 0.35 11.99 -11.73
N GLU A 66 1.37 11.96 -10.87
CA GLU A 66 2.58 11.17 -11.12
C GLU A 66 2.27 9.67 -11.20
N ASN A 67 1.44 9.15 -10.29
CA ASN A 67 1.01 7.76 -10.32
C ASN A 67 0.31 7.43 -11.64
N ARG A 68 -0.63 8.28 -12.09
CA ARG A 68 -1.36 8.11 -13.35
C ARG A 68 -0.42 8.05 -14.54
N LYS A 69 0.54 8.97 -14.62
CA LYS A 69 1.53 9.02 -15.71
C LYS A 69 2.30 7.70 -15.83
N HIS A 70 2.82 7.19 -14.72
CA HIS A 70 3.64 5.98 -14.72
C HIS A 70 2.84 4.70 -14.88
N LEU A 71 1.69 4.57 -14.20
CA LEU A 71 0.88 3.35 -14.28
C LEU A 71 0.14 3.23 -15.61
N THR A 72 -0.25 4.33 -16.26
CA THR A 72 -0.84 4.28 -17.61
C THR A 72 0.16 3.67 -18.60
N ALA A 73 1.42 4.11 -18.55
CA ALA A 73 2.47 3.56 -19.41
C ALA A 73 2.73 2.06 -19.11
N PHE A 74 2.80 1.68 -17.83
CA PHE A 74 2.95 0.29 -17.42
C PHE A 74 1.79 -0.59 -17.91
N MET A 75 0.54 -0.12 -17.75
CA MET A 75 -0.64 -0.87 -18.18
C MET A 75 -0.74 -1.02 -19.69
N ALA A 76 -0.33 0.00 -20.46
CA ALA A 76 -0.26 -0.09 -21.91
C ALA A 76 0.75 -1.15 -22.40
N ALA A 77 1.80 -1.42 -21.61
CA ALA A 77 2.80 -2.44 -21.90
C ALA A 77 2.43 -3.84 -21.37
N ASP A 78 1.45 -3.99 -20.48
CA ASP A 78 1.01 -5.30 -19.96
C ASP A 78 0.17 -6.04 -21.02
N THR A 79 0.80 -6.98 -21.73
CA THR A 79 0.17 -7.81 -22.76
C THR A 79 -0.35 -9.15 -22.23
N VAL A 80 -0.21 -9.44 -20.93
CA VAL A 80 -0.58 -10.74 -20.37
C VAL A 80 -2.10 -10.86 -20.23
N GLU A 81 -2.73 -11.75 -21.01
CA GLU A 81 -4.18 -11.93 -20.99
C GLU A 81 -4.68 -12.82 -19.87
N GLU A 82 -3.95 -13.88 -19.52
CA GLU A 82 -4.33 -14.86 -18.49
C GLU A 82 -3.13 -15.46 -17.75
N LEU A 83 -3.40 -16.05 -16.58
CA LEU A 83 -2.44 -16.82 -15.78
C LEU A 83 -3.09 -18.14 -15.34
N PRO A 84 -2.31 -19.18 -14.95
CA PRO A 84 -2.84 -20.49 -14.56
C PRO A 84 -3.95 -20.47 -13.48
N HIS A 85 -3.95 -19.48 -12.59
CA HIS A 85 -4.96 -19.30 -11.54
C HIS A 85 -5.77 -17.99 -11.68
N HIS A 86 -5.65 -17.34 -12.84
CA HIS A 86 -6.25 -16.06 -13.13
C HIS A 86 -6.76 -16.05 -14.58
N PRO A 87 -7.94 -16.65 -14.84
CA PRO A 87 -8.55 -16.63 -16.17
C PRO A 87 -8.75 -15.20 -16.66
N LYS A 88 -8.78 -15.01 -17.98
CA LYS A 88 -8.91 -13.70 -18.64
C LYS A 88 -9.98 -12.80 -18.00
N ALA A 89 -11.21 -13.30 -17.85
CA ALA A 89 -12.32 -12.52 -17.27
C ALA A 89 -12.03 -11.98 -15.85
N LYS A 90 -11.26 -12.71 -15.04
CA LYS A 90 -10.88 -12.28 -13.70
C LYS A 90 -9.71 -11.28 -13.75
N ARG A 91 -8.76 -11.44 -14.68
CA ARG A 91 -7.70 -10.44 -14.94
C ARG A 91 -8.29 -9.14 -15.46
N ASP A 92 -9.26 -9.19 -16.36
CA ASP A 92 -9.93 -8.00 -16.92
C ASP A 92 -10.60 -7.18 -15.81
N ARG A 93 -11.37 -7.82 -14.91
CA ARG A 93 -11.95 -7.13 -13.73
C ARG A 93 -10.89 -6.52 -12.81
N MET A 94 -9.76 -7.22 -12.61
CA MET A 94 -8.65 -6.68 -11.82
C MET A 94 -8.06 -5.44 -12.50
N ARG A 95 -7.86 -5.48 -13.83
CA ARG A 95 -7.35 -4.35 -14.62
C ARG A 95 -8.30 -3.16 -14.58
N GLU A 96 -9.60 -3.38 -14.75
CA GLU A 96 -10.63 -2.33 -14.60
C GLU A 96 -10.56 -1.68 -13.21
N ALA A 97 -10.37 -2.46 -12.16
CA ALA A 97 -10.21 -1.94 -10.80
C ALA A 97 -8.92 -1.11 -10.63
N VAL A 98 -7.82 -1.49 -11.29
CA VAL A 98 -6.57 -0.71 -11.31
C VAL A 98 -6.76 0.61 -12.04
N ILE A 99 -7.41 0.59 -13.22
CA ILE A 99 -7.70 1.81 -14.00
C ILE A 99 -8.56 2.77 -13.19
N TRP A 100 -9.61 2.25 -12.54
CA TRP A 100 -10.44 3.07 -11.65
C TRP A 100 -9.61 3.73 -10.54
N GLN A 101 -8.71 2.97 -9.89
CA GLN A 101 -7.85 3.53 -8.84
C GLN A 101 -6.92 4.62 -9.37
N ILE A 102 -6.35 4.48 -10.57
CA ILE A 102 -5.50 5.49 -11.19
C ILE A 102 -6.25 6.82 -11.36
N GLU A 103 -7.53 6.76 -11.71
CA GLU A 103 -8.37 7.94 -11.88
C GLU A 103 -8.74 8.58 -10.54
N HIS A 104 -8.99 7.76 -9.50
CA HIS A 104 -9.59 8.19 -8.22
C HIS A 104 -8.59 8.20 -7.04
N MET A 105 -7.29 7.98 -7.26
CA MET A 105 -6.30 7.89 -6.18
C MET A 105 -6.28 9.14 -5.27
N HIS A 106 -6.55 10.31 -5.82
CA HIS A 106 -6.59 11.59 -5.09
C HIS A 106 -7.76 11.68 -4.09
N GLU A 107 -8.81 10.87 -4.26
CA GLU A 107 -9.98 10.81 -3.37
C GLU A 107 -9.72 9.98 -2.11
N ILE A 108 -8.69 9.13 -2.11
CA ILE A 108 -8.31 8.29 -0.97
C ILE A 108 -8.02 9.19 0.24
N PRO A 109 -8.61 8.97 1.42
CA PRO A 109 -8.55 9.91 2.54
C PRO A 109 -7.12 10.13 3.05
N ALA A 110 -6.30 9.08 3.09
CA ALA A 110 -4.89 9.13 3.47
C ALA A 110 -4.05 8.15 2.64
N LEU A 111 -2.88 8.61 2.18
CA LEU A 111 -1.87 7.75 1.58
C LEU A 111 -0.77 7.48 2.62
N VAL A 112 -0.61 6.21 3.02
CA VAL A 112 0.44 5.78 3.96
C VAL A 112 1.60 5.22 3.15
N ILE A 113 2.72 5.95 3.10
CA ILE A 113 3.89 5.61 2.29
C ILE A 113 4.99 5.09 3.24
N GLY A 114 5.39 3.84 3.03
CA GLY A 114 6.55 3.24 3.70
C GLY A 114 7.84 3.60 2.97
N CYS A 115 8.71 4.33 3.65
CA CYS A 115 10.01 4.74 3.15
C CYS A 115 11.11 4.00 3.91
N LEU A 116 12.21 3.68 3.22
CA LEU A 116 13.42 3.22 3.87
C LEU A 116 14.40 4.39 3.99
N GLU A 117 14.86 4.61 5.21
CA GLU A 117 15.94 5.55 5.48
C GLU A 117 17.28 4.83 5.35
N PHE A 118 18.18 5.40 4.55
CA PHE A 118 19.54 4.90 4.37
C PHE A 118 20.52 5.90 4.98
N SER A 119 21.49 5.40 5.74
CA SER A 119 22.54 6.22 6.36
C SER A 119 23.49 6.84 5.34
N GLU A 120 23.58 6.24 4.14
CA GLU A 120 24.38 6.71 3.02
C GLU A 120 23.58 6.58 1.73
N VAL A 121 23.86 7.45 0.76
CA VAL A 121 23.25 7.38 -0.58
C VAL A 121 23.65 6.06 -1.24
N GLN A 122 22.68 5.19 -1.45
CA GLN A 122 22.89 3.91 -2.13
C GLN A 122 22.96 4.15 -3.64
N ALA A 123 24.16 4.19 -4.21
CA ALA A 123 24.37 4.34 -5.66
C ALA A 123 23.99 3.08 -6.47
N ASP A 124 23.86 1.94 -5.79
CA ASP A 124 23.53 0.65 -6.39
C ASP A 124 22.05 0.27 -6.11
N PRO A 125 21.19 0.22 -7.15
CA PRO A 125 19.80 -0.18 -7.01
C PRO A 125 19.63 -1.61 -6.46
N THR A 126 20.62 -2.49 -6.64
CA THR A 126 20.57 -3.87 -6.13
C THR A 126 20.78 -3.94 -4.62
N ARG A 127 21.49 -2.97 -4.03
CA ARG A 127 21.57 -2.78 -2.57
C ARG A 127 20.28 -2.26 -1.96
N ALA A 128 19.45 -1.56 -2.74
CA ALA A 128 18.06 -1.28 -2.33
C ALA A 128 17.23 -2.56 -2.18
N GLY A 129 17.66 -3.68 -2.78
CA GLY A 129 17.15 -5.03 -2.50
C GLY A 129 17.38 -5.51 -1.06
N GLY A 130 18.36 -4.94 -0.34
CA GLY A 130 18.50 -5.06 1.12
C GLY A 130 17.36 -4.37 1.89
N GLY A 131 16.50 -3.62 1.22
CA GLY A 131 15.28 -2.99 1.71
C GLY A 131 14.08 -3.94 1.85
N GLY A 132 14.25 -5.25 1.69
CA GLY A 132 13.16 -6.22 1.85
C GLY A 132 12.45 -6.15 3.21
N TYR A 133 13.09 -5.57 4.23
CA TYR A 133 12.51 -5.39 5.56
C TYR A 133 11.32 -4.41 5.62
N VAL A 134 11.15 -3.56 4.60
CA VAL A 134 9.95 -2.70 4.53
C VAL A 134 8.69 -3.51 4.26
N TRP A 135 8.79 -4.65 3.56
CA TRP A 135 7.61 -5.42 3.15
C TRP A 135 6.86 -6.07 4.33
N PRO A 136 7.53 -6.69 5.32
CA PRO A 136 6.87 -7.11 6.56
C PRO A 136 6.18 -5.94 7.29
N ALA A 137 6.81 -4.76 7.31
CA ALA A 137 6.24 -3.56 7.93
C ALA A 137 4.97 -3.09 7.21
N VAL A 138 5.01 -3.04 5.87
CA VAL A 138 3.83 -2.74 5.03
C VAL A 138 2.75 -3.80 5.23
N GLN A 139 3.10 -5.08 5.32
CA GLN A 139 2.12 -6.14 5.57
C GLN A 139 1.44 -5.97 6.93
N ASN A 140 2.17 -5.62 7.98
CA ASN A 140 1.57 -5.31 9.28
C ASN A 140 0.59 -4.14 9.20
N VAL A 141 0.95 -3.06 8.48
CA VAL A 141 0.05 -1.91 8.24
C VAL A 141 -1.24 -2.35 7.56
N LEU A 142 -1.15 -3.17 6.50
CA LEU A 142 -2.32 -3.66 5.77
C LEU A 142 -3.23 -4.54 6.64
N LEU A 143 -2.65 -5.43 7.43
CA LEU A 143 -3.41 -6.29 8.35
C LEU A 143 -4.06 -5.47 9.47
N ALA A 144 -3.34 -4.52 10.04
CA ALA A 144 -3.89 -3.62 11.06
C ALA A 144 -5.04 -2.76 10.49
N ALA A 145 -4.90 -2.23 9.28
CA ALA A 145 -5.96 -1.50 8.59
C ALA A 145 -7.20 -2.37 8.44
N ARG A 146 -7.03 -3.60 7.95
CA ARG A 146 -8.14 -4.54 7.79
C ARG A 146 -8.80 -4.89 9.12
N ALA A 147 -8.03 -5.09 10.19
CA ALA A 147 -8.55 -5.38 11.53
C ALA A 147 -9.34 -4.20 12.14
N LEU A 148 -8.99 -2.96 11.77
CA LEU A 148 -9.68 -1.73 12.17
C LEU A 148 -10.90 -1.40 11.29
N GLY A 149 -11.21 -2.23 10.28
CA GLY A 149 -12.32 -2.00 9.36
C GLY A 149 -12.04 -0.95 8.28
N LEU A 150 -10.77 -0.62 8.05
CA LEU A 150 -10.30 0.26 6.97
C LEU A 150 -10.10 -0.52 5.65
#